data_AF-A0A8B8GDK0-F1
#
_entry.id   AF-A0A8B8GDK0-F1
#
_cell.length_a   1.000
_cell.length_b   1.000
_cell.length_c   1.000
_cell.angle_alpha   90.00
_cell.angle_beta   90.00
_cell.angle_gamma   90.00
#
_symmetry.space_group_name_H-M   'P 1'
#
loop_
_entity.id
_entity.type
_entity.pdbx_description
1 polymer ?
#
loop_
_entity_poly.entity_id
_entity_poly.type
_entity_poly.pdbx_seq_one_letter_code
_entity_poly.pdbx_strand_id
1 'polypeptide(L)'
;MLNLQYDFPTDIAKFPWTITDANLIRSLILYGPCKPDINFPVNNNGKRFSSSYYFLTTKSGTKIPRTWLCYSYNLDCVYCESCWLFADRSYGKFKWDWIYGINDWNHLSQSIQRHESSIQHLDAAKIRSIWVKNETIDASLEKQYTDEAVKWRNVLKRLIKIILSITAGNCALRGNEGSLKIKCATEGNFLRTVRLLAEFDPILNDILNDENQKIKYLSWSIQNELLDILSTELRHLICN
;
A
#
# COMPACT_ATOMS: atom_id res chain seq x y z
N MET A 1 2.84 26.81 -2.90
CA MET A 1 4.12 26.10 -3.06
C MET A 1 5.08 26.60 -1.98
N LEU A 2 5.89 25.73 -1.37
CA LEU A 2 6.81 26.07 -0.28
C LEU A 2 7.85 27.11 -0.73
N ASN A 3 8.03 28.18 0.04
CA ASN A 3 9.08 29.17 -0.23
C ASN A 3 10.37 28.78 0.52
N LEU A 4 11.36 28.30 -0.22
CA LEU A 4 12.63 27.81 0.32
C LEU A 4 13.64 28.90 0.67
N GLN A 5 13.34 30.17 0.40
CA GLN A 5 14.22 31.29 0.73
C GLN A 5 14.11 31.73 2.20
N TYR A 6 13.11 31.23 2.93
CA TYR A 6 12.91 31.56 4.34
C TYR A 6 13.60 30.57 5.29
N ASP A 7 14.15 31.07 6.38
CA ASP A 7 14.66 30.25 7.49
C ASP A 7 13.55 29.38 8.09
N PHE A 8 13.75 28.07 8.17
CA PHE A 8 12.75 27.10 8.65
C PHE A 8 11.46 27.13 7.79
N PRO A 9 11.52 26.68 6.53
CA PRO A 9 10.43 26.88 5.57
C PRO A 9 9.19 26.02 5.87
N THR A 10 9.29 25.01 6.74
CA THR A 10 8.19 24.16 7.21
C THR A 10 7.65 24.54 8.58
N ASP A 11 8.08 25.68 9.15
CA ASP A 11 7.58 26.18 10.43
C ASP A 11 6.07 26.52 10.35
N ILE A 12 5.27 25.99 11.28
CA ILE A 12 3.83 26.24 11.37
C ILE A 12 3.46 27.71 11.45
N ALA A 13 4.33 28.57 11.97
CA ALA A 13 4.07 30.01 12.09
C ALA A 13 3.83 30.70 10.74
N LYS A 14 4.22 30.06 9.63
CA LYS A 14 4.10 30.59 8.26
C LYS A 14 2.85 30.11 7.52
N PHE A 15 2.05 29.26 8.15
CA PHE A 15 0.94 28.59 7.52
C PHE A 15 -0.32 28.70 8.37
N PRO A 16 -1.51 28.54 7.77
CA PRO A 16 -2.74 28.44 8.55
C PRO A 16 -2.75 27.17 9.41
N TRP A 17 -3.52 27.20 10.49
CA TRP A 17 -3.73 26.06 11.39
C TRP A 17 -4.37 24.83 10.72
N THR A 18 -5.04 25.05 9.59
CA THR A 18 -5.66 24.01 8.76
C THR A 18 -5.18 24.17 7.32
N ILE A 19 -4.60 23.11 6.76
CA ILE A 19 -4.18 23.05 5.36
C ILE A 19 -5.08 22.06 4.62
N THR A 20 -5.67 22.49 3.50
CA THR A 20 -6.50 21.65 2.63
C THR A 20 -5.85 21.35 1.28
N ASP A 21 -4.84 22.13 0.88
CA ASP A 21 -4.12 21.94 -0.38
C ASP A 21 -3.21 20.70 -0.31
N ALA A 22 -3.57 19.66 -1.05
CA ALA A 22 -2.82 18.41 -1.14
C ALA A 22 -1.39 18.59 -1.67
N ASN A 23 -1.17 19.52 -2.60
CA ASN A 23 0.18 19.75 -3.15
C ASN A 23 1.08 20.41 -2.11
N LEU A 24 0.54 21.36 -1.32
CA LEU A 24 1.26 21.94 -0.20
C LEU A 24 1.60 20.88 0.85
N ILE A 25 0.63 20.03 1.24
CA ILE A 25 0.85 18.93 2.19
C ILE A 25 1.97 17.99 1.69
N ARG A 26 1.95 17.60 0.40
CA ARG A 26 3.03 16.79 -0.19
C ARG A 26 4.38 17.48 -0.09
N SER A 27 4.45 18.77 -0.41
CA SER A 27 5.71 19.51 -0.34
C SER A 27 6.24 19.65 1.10
N LEU A 28 5.36 19.83 2.10
CA LEU A 28 5.73 19.86 3.52
C LEU A 28 6.30 18.51 3.97
N ILE A 29 5.63 17.41 3.63
CA ILE A 29 6.10 16.06 3.94
C ILE A 29 7.45 15.75 3.29
N LEU A 30 7.61 16.11 2.01
CA LEU A 30 8.83 15.86 1.25
C LEU A 30 10.02 16.61 1.81
N TYR A 31 9.82 17.86 2.23
CA TYR A 31 10.87 18.67 2.86
C TYR A 31 11.21 18.13 4.26
N GLY A 32 10.19 17.75 5.03
CA GLY A 32 10.34 17.14 6.33
C GLY A 32 10.11 18.09 7.51
N PRO A 33 10.15 17.54 8.74
CA PRO A 33 9.74 18.23 9.95
C PRO A 33 10.64 19.42 10.26
N CYS A 34 10.03 20.52 10.73
CA CYS A 34 10.77 21.69 11.18
C CYS A 34 11.52 21.37 12.48
N LYS A 35 12.83 21.15 12.36
CA LYS A 35 13.75 20.84 13.47
C LYS A 35 14.97 21.75 13.40
N PRO A 36 14.82 23.02 13.79
CA PRO A 36 15.93 23.96 13.79
C PRO A 36 17.03 23.48 14.75
N ASP A 37 18.28 23.61 14.30
CA ASP A 37 19.46 23.42 15.15
C ASP A 37 19.98 24.79 15.58
N ILE A 38 19.40 25.30 16.67
CA ILE A 38 19.61 26.66 17.15
C ILE A 38 19.78 26.67 18.66
N ASN A 39 20.28 27.79 19.17
CA ASN A 39 20.19 28.10 20.59
C ASN A 39 18.74 28.45 20.95
N PHE A 40 18.01 27.46 21.46
CA PHE A 40 16.60 27.63 21.82
C PHE A 40 16.41 28.76 22.86
N PRO A 41 15.38 29.62 22.68
CA PRO A 41 14.99 30.66 23.63
C PRO A 41 14.79 30.12 25.04
N VAL A 42 15.11 30.96 26.02
CA VAL A 42 14.92 30.66 27.44
C VAL A 42 13.69 31.42 27.92
N ASN A 43 12.74 30.70 28.52
CA ASN A 43 11.55 31.30 29.09
C ASN A 43 11.85 32.00 30.43
N ASN A 44 10.85 32.70 30.97
CA ASN A 44 10.96 33.44 32.24
C ASN A 44 11.40 32.58 33.44
N ASN A 45 11.21 31.25 33.37
CA ASN A 45 11.60 30.30 34.41
C ASN A 45 13.00 29.72 34.20
N GLY A 46 13.79 30.25 33.25
CA GLY A 46 15.12 29.75 32.93
C GLY A 46 15.14 28.42 32.18
N LYS A 47 13.99 27.96 31.67
CA LYS A 47 13.84 26.69 30.95
C LYS A 47 13.78 26.93 29.44
N ARG A 48 14.20 25.94 28.66
CA ARG A 48 14.19 25.97 27.20
C ARG A 48 13.92 24.58 26.63
N PHE A 49 13.53 24.54 25.37
CA PHE A 49 13.53 23.30 24.60
C PHE A 49 14.95 22.74 24.44
N SER A 50 15.06 21.42 24.32
CA SER A 50 16.31 20.70 24.06
C SER A 50 16.14 19.78 22.85
N SER A 51 17.11 19.79 21.93
CA SER A 51 17.13 18.90 20.76
C SER A 51 17.12 17.42 21.13
N SER A 52 17.46 17.06 22.37
CA SER A 52 17.32 15.69 22.89
C SER A 52 15.89 15.16 22.79
N TYR A 53 14.87 16.01 22.85
CA TYR A 53 13.46 15.59 22.73
C TYR A 53 13.11 15.07 21.33
N TYR A 54 13.89 15.40 20.29
CA TYR A 54 13.72 14.80 18.97
C TYR A 54 14.02 13.30 18.94
N PHE A 55 14.54 12.73 20.02
CA PHE A 55 14.87 11.31 20.11
C PHE A 55 14.17 10.65 21.30
N LEU A 56 13.58 9.49 21.08
CA LEU A 56 13.21 8.55 22.13
C LEU A 56 14.45 7.73 22.50
N THR A 57 14.82 7.71 23.78
CA THR A 57 15.90 6.83 24.26
C THR A 57 15.28 5.59 24.88
N THR A 58 15.57 4.42 24.33
CA THR A 58 15.09 3.13 24.85
C THR A 58 15.80 2.75 26.15
N LYS A 59 15.29 1.74 26.87
CA LYS A 59 15.97 1.18 28.05
C LYS A 59 17.39 0.66 27.75
N SER A 60 17.64 0.24 26.50
CA SER A 60 18.96 -0.19 26.02
C SER A 60 19.90 0.98 25.68
N GLY A 61 19.45 2.23 25.80
CA GLY A 61 20.22 3.42 25.44
C GLY A 61 20.16 3.79 23.94
N THR A 62 19.44 3.02 23.12
CA THR A 62 19.28 3.29 21.69
C THR A 62 18.42 4.53 21.48
N LYS A 63 18.90 5.46 20.64
CA LYS A 63 18.16 6.68 20.27
C LYS A 63 17.36 6.45 18.99
N ILE A 64 16.04 6.53 19.07
CA ILE A 64 15.12 6.43 17.96
C ILE A 64 14.60 7.84 17.62
N PRO A 65 14.76 8.33 16.39
CA PRO A 65 14.29 9.67 16.03
C PRO A 65 12.75 9.73 16.01
N ARG A 66 12.20 10.76 16.64
CA ARG A 66 10.77 11.12 16.52
C ARG A 66 10.57 11.88 15.21
N THR A 67 9.90 11.26 14.25
CA THR A 67 9.68 11.86 12.92
C THR A 67 8.63 12.97 12.92
N TRP A 68 7.77 13.03 13.94
CA TRP A 68 6.62 13.93 14.01
C TRP A 68 6.85 15.22 14.81
N LEU A 69 7.78 15.20 15.77
CA LEU A 69 8.00 16.30 16.72
C LEU A 69 8.78 17.43 16.04
N CYS A 70 8.17 18.60 15.99
CA CYS A 70 8.74 19.80 15.40
C CYS A 70 8.83 20.92 16.44
N TYR A 71 9.69 21.90 16.17
CA TYR A 71 9.80 23.12 16.97
C TYR A 71 9.61 24.33 16.06
N SER A 72 8.73 25.25 16.48
CA SER A 72 8.51 26.53 15.83
C SER A 72 9.38 27.59 16.50
N TYR A 73 10.26 28.22 15.72
CA TYR A 73 11.13 29.27 16.25
C TYR A 73 10.34 30.53 16.57
N ASN A 74 9.45 30.92 15.67
CA ASN A 74 8.67 32.15 15.80
C ASN A 74 7.65 32.09 16.95
N LEU A 75 7.15 30.90 17.30
CA LEU A 75 6.16 30.73 18.36
C LEU A 75 6.76 30.24 19.69
N ASP A 76 8.06 29.91 19.71
CA ASP A 76 8.73 29.26 20.85
C ASP A 76 7.92 28.10 21.44
N CYS A 77 7.52 27.16 20.58
CA CYS A 77 6.67 26.04 20.96
C CYS A 77 7.02 24.78 20.16
N VAL A 78 6.69 23.60 20.72
CA VAL A 78 6.74 22.34 19.97
C VAL A 78 5.36 21.94 19.47
N TYR A 79 5.31 21.30 18.31
CA TYR A 79 4.07 20.81 17.72
C TYR A 79 4.29 19.46 17.04
N CYS A 80 3.19 18.82 16.64
CA CYS A 80 3.20 17.57 15.91
C CYS A 80 2.82 17.82 14.46
N GLU A 81 3.76 17.62 13.54
CA GLU A 81 3.51 17.79 12.09
C GLU A 81 2.41 16.85 11.61
N SER A 82 2.41 15.58 12.04
CA SER A 82 1.37 14.62 11.67
C SER A 82 -0.02 15.09 12.11
N CYS A 83 -0.18 15.55 13.36
CA CYS A 83 -1.48 16.00 13.85
C CYS A 83 -1.90 17.33 13.24
N TRP A 84 -0.95 18.23 13.01
CA TRP A 84 -1.20 19.48 12.30
C TRP A 84 -1.78 19.21 10.90
N LEU A 85 -1.16 18.30 10.14
CA LEU A 85 -1.59 18.01 8.77
C LEU A 85 -2.83 17.09 8.68
N PHE A 86 -3.00 16.13 9.59
CA PHE A 86 -3.91 14.99 9.36
C PHE A 86 -4.85 14.61 10.49
N ALA A 87 -4.76 15.22 11.67
CA ALA A 87 -5.68 14.81 12.74
C ALA A 87 -7.12 15.19 12.42
N ASP A 88 -8.05 14.27 12.67
CA ASP A 88 -9.47 14.46 12.42
C ASP A 88 -10.05 15.51 13.39
N ARG A 89 -10.45 16.65 12.81
CA ARG A 89 -11.01 17.79 13.54
C ARG A 89 -12.47 17.58 13.95
N SER A 90 -13.15 16.56 13.40
CA SER A 90 -14.54 16.24 13.73
C SER A 90 -14.67 15.31 14.95
N TYR A 91 -13.54 14.76 15.41
CA TYR A 91 -13.52 13.81 16.53
C TYR A 91 -13.89 14.48 17.86
N GLY A 92 -14.87 13.94 18.59
CA GLY A 92 -15.41 14.57 19.80
C GLY A 92 -14.43 14.72 20.98
N LYS A 93 -13.28 14.02 20.98
CA LYS A 93 -12.21 14.17 21.99
C LYS A 93 -10.93 14.79 21.42
N PHE A 94 -11.05 15.48 20.29
CA PHE A 94 -9.94 16.15 19.63
C PHE A 94 -9.32 17.25 20.52
N LYS A 95 -7.99 17.37 20.47
CA LYS A 95 -7.21 18.34 21.22
C LYS A 95 -6.32 19.18 20.30
N TRP A 96 -6.35 20.49 20.50
CA TRP A 96 -5.56 21.46 19.73
C TRP A 96 -4.12 21.62 20.22
N ASP A 97 -3.77 21.15 21.42
CA ASP A 97 -2.48 21.40 22.09
C ASP A 97 -1.27 21.14 21.17
N TRP A 98 -1.25 20.02 20.46
CA TRP A 98 -0.13 19.63 19.58
C TRP A 98 -0.19 20.22 18.17
N ILE A 99 -1.14 21.11 17.91
CA ILE A 99 -1.33 21.80 16.63
C ILE A 99 -1.02 23.29 16.80
N TYR A 100 -1.56 23.92 17.86
CA TYR A 100 -1.17 25.28 18.25
C TYR A 100 0.22 25.32 18.88
N GLY A 101 0.63 24.21 19.47
CA GLY A 101 1.93 24.00 20.04
C GLY A 101 1.95 24.11 21.57
N ILE A 102 3.00 23.51 22.15
CA ILE A 102 3.21 23.41 23.60
C ILE A 102 4.54 24.05 23.93
N ASN A 103 4.56 24.90 24.95
CA ASN A 103 5.76 25.54 25.48
C ASN A 103 5.98 25.29 26.99
N ASP A 104 5.22 24.34 27.57
CA ASP A 104 5.46 23.86 28.95
C ASP A 104 6.65 22.91 28.99
N TRP A 105 7.85 23.49 29.05
CA TRP A 105 9.12 22.76 29.09
C TRP A 105 9.28 21.87 30.33
N ASN A 106 8.59 22.17 31.44
CA ASN A 106 8.70 21.39 32.67
C ASN A 106 8.04 20.02 32.52
N HIS A 107 6.90 19.97 31.83
CA HIS A 107 6.13 18.73 31.65
C HIS A 107 6.24 18.16 30.23
N LEU A 108 7.10 18.73 29.39
CA LEU A 108 7.21 18.34 27.98
C LEU A 108 7.45 16.85 27.80
N SER A 109 8.32 16.23 28.61
CA SER A 109 8.58 14.79 28.51
C SER A 109 7.31 13.94 28.73
N GLN A 110 6.52 14.27 29.75
CA GLN A 110 5.27 13.54 30.02
C GLN A 110 4.19 13.88 29.00
N SER A 111 4.18 15.11 28.47
CA SER A 111 3.27 15.50 27.39
C SER A 111 3.57 14.74 26.10
N ILE A 112 4.84 14.59 25.73
CA ILE A 112 5.28 13.80 24.57
C ILE A 112 4.79 12.35 24.70
N GLN A 113 5.07 11.69 25.82
CA GLN A 113 4.61 10.31 26.06
C GLN A 113 3.07 10.22 26.02
N ARG A 114 2.40 11.20 26.67
CA ARG A 114 0.98 11.55 26.55
C ARG A 114 0.43 11.39 25.12
N HIS A 115 1.10 12.13 24.24
CA HIS A 115 0.72 12.33 22.86
C HIS A 115 0.99 11.11 21.99
N GLU A 116 2.15 10.49 22.13
CA GLU A 116 2.58 9.33 21.34
C GLU A 116 1.58 8.17 21.43
N SER A 117 0.94 7.99 22.59
CA SER A 117 -0.09 6.96 22.81
C SER A 117 -1.53 7.43 22.53
N SER A 118 -1.73 8.68 22.10
CA SER A 118 -3.08 9.22 21.88
C SER A 118 -3.69 8.74 20.56
N ILE A 119 -4.99 8.46 20.54
CA ILE A 119 -5.71 8.02 19.33
C ILE A 119 -5.53 9.04 18.20
N GLN A 120 -5.67 10.33 18.50
CA GLN A 120 -5.47 11.42 17.55
C GLN A 120 -4.09 11.37 16.87
N HIS A 121 -3.04 11.08 17.63
CA HIS A 121 -1.69 10.95 17.07
C HIS A 121 -1.55 9.70 16.22
N LEU A 122 -2.03 8.56 16.71
CA LEU A 122 -1.93 7.27 16.01
C LEU A 122 -2.65 7.32 14.65
N ASP A 123 -3.86 7.88 14.61
CA ASP A 123 -4.64 8.02 13.37
C ASP A 123 -3.96 8.99 12.39
N ALA A 124 -3.51 10.14 12.87
CA ALA A 124 -2.79 11.11 12.04
C ALA A 124 -1.46 10.55 11.50
N ALA A 125 -0.72 9.80 12.32
CA ALA A 125 0.52 9.12 11.92
C ALA A 125 0.25 8.02 10.88
N LYS A 126 -0.86 7.29 11.01
CA LYS A 126 -1.30 6.30 10.01
C LYS A 126 -1.58 6.98 8.67
N ILE A 127 -2.36 8.06 8.65
CA ILE A 127 -2.65 8.82 7.43
C ILE A 127 -1.34 9.35 6.82
N ARG A 128 -0.45 9.95 7.62
CA ARG A 128 0.87 10.38 7.13
C ARG A 128 1.63 9.25 6.45
N SER A 129 1.63 8.03 7.00
CA SER A 129 2.36 6.90 6.42
C SER A 129 1.85 6.52 5.02
N ILE A 130 0.54 6.63 4.80
CA ILE A 130 -0.11 6.43 3.50
C ILE A 130 0.34 7.52 2.52
N TRP A 131 0.34 8.79 2.96
CA TRP A 131 0.81 9.92 2.15
C TRP A 131 2.28 9.82 1.76
N VAL A 132 3.16 9.43 2.69
CA VAL A 132 4.60 9.28 2.44
C VAL A 132 4.88 8.17 1.44
N LYS A 133 4.17 7.05 1.53
CA LYS A 133 4.33 5.94 0.57
C LYS A 133 3.74 6.24 -0.80
N ASN A 134 3.03 7.36 -0.94
CA ASN A 134 2.21 7.67 -2.12
C ASN A 134 1.26 6.51 -2.48
N GLU A 135 0.89 5.70 -1.49
CA GLU A 135 -0.10 4.64 -1.59
C GLU A 135 -1.47 5.32 -1.60
N THR A 136 -1.80 5.99 -2.70
CA THR A 136 -3.20 6.36 -2.94
C THR A 136 -4.01 5.08 -3.06
N ILE A 137 -5.30 5.17 -2.74
CA ILE A 137 -6.24 4.06 -2.96
C ILE A 137 -6.12 3.55 -4.41
N ASP A 138 -5.93 4.48 -5.36
CA ASP A 138 -5.73 4.17 -6.78
C ASP A 138 -4.47 3.33 -7.04
N ALA A 139 -3.31 3.67 -6.45
CA ALA A 139 -2.08 2.93 -6.67
C ALA A 139 -2.13 1.50 -6.10
N SER A 140 -2.79 1.33 -4.94
CA SER A 140 -3.00 0.00 -4.34
C SER A 140 -3.95 -0.85 -5.19
N LEU A 141 -5.03 -0.24 -5.70
CA LEU A 141 -6.01 -0.91 -6.54
C LEU A 141 -5.41 -1.29 -7.90
N GLU A 142 -4.67 -0.39 -8.54
CA GLU A 142 -3.91 -0.65 -9.78
C GLU A 142 -2.92 -1.80 -9.61
N LYS A 143 -2.23 -1.85 -8.46
CA LYS A 143 -1.33 -2.95 -8.15
C LYS A 143 -2.09 -4.27 -8.03
N GLN A 144 -3.22 -4.31 -7.33
CA GLN A 144 -4.05 -5.52 -7.24
C GLN A 144 -4.54 -5.98 -8.62
N TYR A 145 -5.02 -5.07 -9.46
CA TYR A 145 -5.39 -5.40 -10.85
C TYR A 145 -4.21 -5.96 -11.65
N THR A 146 -3.03 -5.37 -11.48
CA THR A 146 -1.82 -5.81 -12.18
C THR A 146 -1.40 -7.21 -11.71
N ASP A 147 -1.38 -7.45 -10.40
CA ASP A 147 -1.03 -8.74 -9.82
C ASP A 147 -2.03 -9.84 -10.24
N GLU A 148 -3.33 -9.52 -10.26
CA GLU A 148 -4.37 -10.43 -10.74
C GLU A 148 -4.24 -10.70 -12.24
N ALA A 149 -3.98 -9.68 -13.06
CA ALA A 149 -3.73 -9.85 -14.49
C ALA A 149 -2.50 -10.73 -14.76
N VAL A 150 -1.42 -10.55 -13.99
CA VAL A 150 -0.21 -11.38 -14.08
C VAL A 150 -0.51 -12.83 -13.69
N LYS A 151 -1.28 -13.04 -12.61
CA LYS A 151 -1.75 -14.37 -12.22
C LYS A 151 -2.51 -15.04 -13.37
N TRP A 152 -3.53 -14.39 -13.93
CA TRP A 152 -4.34 -14.99 -15.00
C TRP A 152 -3.58 -15.20 -16.31
N ARG A 153 -2.64 -14.31 -16.67
CA ARG A 153 -1.73 -14.54 -17.82
C ARG A 153 -0.88 -15.79 -17.64
N ASN A 154 -0.36 -16.01 -16.43
CA ASN A 154 0.43 -17.19 -16.11
C ASN A 154 -0.39 -18.48 -16.20
N VAL A 155 -1.66 -18.44 -15.81
CA VAL A 155 -2.61 -19.54 -15.96
C VAL A 155 -2.85 -19.84 -17.44
N LEU A 156 -3.29 -18.84 -18.20
CA LEU A 156 -3.64 -18.98 -19.62
C LEU A 156 -2.47 -19.51 -20.44
N LYS A 157 -1.25 -19.03 -20.17
CA LYS A 157 -0.03 -19.51 -20.83
C LYS A 157 0.17 -21.02 -20.68
N ARG A 158 -0.12 -21.59 -19.51
CA ARG A 158 -0.01 -23.03 -19.26
C ARG A 158 -1.11 -23.80 -19.98
N LEU A 159 -2.35 -23.34 -19.89
CA LEU A 159 -3.48 -23.98 -20.56
C LEU A 159 -3.30 -24.01 -22.08
N ILE A 160 -2.85 -22.90 -22.68
CA ILE A 160 -2.51 -22.83 -24.11
C ILE A 160 -1.41 -23.82 -24.46
N LYS A 161 -0.33 -23.89 -23.67
CA LYS A 161 0.74 -24.87 -23.90
C LYS A 161 0.25 -26.31 -23.82
N ILE A 162 -0.66 -26.63 -22.90
CA ILE A 162 -1.27 -27.96 -22.79
C ILE A 162 -2.10 -28.25 -24.04
N ILE A 163 -2.93 -27.31 -24.49
CA ILE A 163 -3.74 -27.45 -25.72
C ILE A 163 -2.84 -27.70 -26.92
N LEU A 164 -1.80 -26.88 -27.12
CA LEU A 164 -0.85 -27.02 -28.22
C LEU A 164 -0.12 -28.36 -28.18
N SER A 165 0.32 -28.83 -27.01
CA SER A 165 0.98 -30.14 -26.88
C SER A 165 0.05 -31.31 -27.22
N ILE A 166 -1.20 -31.27 -26.76
CA ILE A 166 -2.17 -32.33 -27.04
C ILE A 166 -2.53 -32.34 -28.53
N THR A 167 -2.78 -31.17 -29.12
CA THR A 167 -3.16 -31.04 -30.53
C THR A 167 -2.01 -31.35 -31.49
N ALA A 168 -0.76 -31.01 -31.15
CA ALA A 168 0.42 -31.42 -31.90
C ALA A 168 0.58 -32.95 -31.96
N GLY A 169 0.11 -33.66 -30.92
CA GLY A 169 0.04 -35.13 -30.90
C GLY A 169 -1.16 -35.72 -31.63
N ASN A 170 -1.96 -34.91 -32.33
CA ASN A 170 -3.24 -35.30 -32.94
C ASN A 170 -4.24 -35.95 -31.95
N CYS A 171 -4.12 -35.62 -30.66
CA CYS A 171 -4.99 -36.15 -29.62
C CYS A 171 -6.21 -35.24 -29.43
N ALA A 172 -7.40 -35.83 -29.26
CA ALA A 172 -8.59 -35.08 -28.91
C ALA A 172 -8.48 -34.53 -27.47
N LEU A 173 -8.86 -33.27 -27.25
CA LEU A 173 -8.79 -32.64 -25.93
C LEU A 173 -9.76 -33.27 -24.90
N ARG A 174 -10.94 -33.70 -25.34
CA ARG A 174 -12.00 -34.23 -24.46
C ARG A 174 -12.15 -35.75 -24.48
N GLY A 175 -11.47 -36.45 -25.40
CA GLY A 175 -11.71 -37.89 -25.59
C GLY A 175 -13.22 -38.20 -25.73
N ASN A 176 -13.70 -39.24 -25.04
CA ASN A 176 -15.11 -39.65 -25.03
C ASN A 176 -15.90 -39.08 -23.82
N GLU A 177 -15.49 -37.92 -23.28
CA GLU A 177 -16.23 -37.25 -22.21
C GLU A 177 -17.65 -36.89 -22.67
N GLY A 178 -18.65 -37.44 -21.98
CA GLY A 178 -20.03 -36.98 -22.12
C GLY A 178 -20.93 -37.80 -23.04
N SER A 179 -20.58 -39.02 -23.43
CA SER A 179 -21.64 -39.93 -23.87
C SER A 179 -22.52 -40.28 -22.67
N LEU A 180 -23.72 -39.70 -22.58
CA LEU A 180 -24.78 -40.06 -21.61
C LEU A 180 -25.09 -41.58 -21.61
N LYS A 181 -24.58 -42.33 -22.60
CA LYS A 181 -24.70 -43.78 -22.73
C LYS A 181 -23.67 -44.57 -21.92
N ILE A 182 -22.60 -43.95 -21.42
CA ILE A 182 -21.52 -44.65 -20.71
C ILE A 182 -21.55 -44.26 -19.22
N LYS A 183 -21.77 -45.25 -18.36
CA LYS A 183 -21.88 -45.10 -16.89
C LYS A 183 -20.59 -44.65 -16.18
N CYS A 184 -19.50 -44.47 -16.92
CA CYS A 184 -18.20 -44.05 -16.41
C CYS A 184 -17.65 -42.95 -17.33
N ALA A 185 -17.83 -41.69 -16.95
CA ALA A 185 -17.25 -40.57 -17.69
C ALA A 185 -15.73 -40.63 -17.52
N THR A 186 -15.01 -40.99 -18.59
CA THR A 186 -13.56 -40.93 -18.62
C THR A 186 -13.14 -39.47 -18.73
N GLU A 187 -12.34 -38.98 -17.80
CA GLU A 187 -11.70 -37.66 -17.89
C GLU A 187 -10.87 -37.54 -19.18
N GLY A 188 -11.11 -36.44 -19.90
CA GLY A 188 -10.54 -36.09 -21.19
C GLY A 188 -9.08 -35.70 -21.08
N ASN A 189 -8.36 -35.80 -22.20
CA ASN A 189 -6.91 -35.65 -22.24
C ASN A 189 -6.44 -34.30 -21.70
N PHE A 190 -7.22 -33.23 -21.91
CA PHE A 190 -6.92 -31.90 -21.39
C PHE A 190 -6.93 -31.88 -19.86
N LEU A 191 -8.05 -32.26 -19.23
CA LEU A 191 -8.19 -32.17 -17.78
C LEU A 191 -7.25 -33.13 -17.07
N ARG A 192 -7.04 -34.33 -17.63
CA ARG A 192 -6.04 -35.29 -17.14
C ARG A 192 -4.62 -34.71 -17.17
N THR A 193 -4.25 -34.03 -18.25
CA THR A 193 -2.93 -33.39 -18.38
C THR A 193 -2.78 -32.21 -17.40
N VAL A 194 -3.83 -31.42 -17.22
CA VAL A 194 -3.84 -30.33 -16.22
C VAL A 194 -3.64 -30.89 -14.81
N ARG A 195 -4.33 -31.97 -14.43
CA ARG A 195 -4.15 -32.64 -13.13
C ARG A 195 -2.74 -33.14 -12.92
N LEU A 196 -2.19 -33.85 -13.91
CA LEU A 196 -0.81 -34.34 -13.84
C LEU A 196 0.19 -33.20 -13.63
N LEU A 197 0.07 -32.12 -14.40
CA LEU A 197 1.00 -31.00 -14.29
C LEU A 197 0.82 -30.22 -12.98
N ALA A 198 -0.39 -30.19 -12.41
CA ALA A 198 -0.66 -29.56 -11.13
C ALA A 198 -0.01 -30.27 -9.93
N GLU A 199 0.44 -31.52 -10.08
CA GLU A 199 1.29 -32.18 -9.07
C GLU A 199 2.65 -31.48 -8.93
N PHE A 200 3.10 -30.78 -9.98
CA PHE A 200 4.42 -30.13 -10.05
C PHE A 200 4.34 -28.60 -10.23
N ASP A 201 3.19 -28.08 -10.65
CA ASP A 201 2.96 -26.66 -10.91
C ASP A 201 1.98 -26.06 -9.89
N PRO A 202 2.45 -25.23 -8.94
CA PRO A 202 1.60 -24.67 -7.90
C PRO A 202 0.50 -23.77 -8.46
N ILE A 203 0.69 -23.13 -9.62
CA ILE A 203 -0.33 -22.27 -10.22
C ILE A 203 -1.50 -23.11 -10.75
N LEU A 204 -1.22 -24.27 -11.33
CA LEU A 204 -2.29 -25.19 -11.76
C LEU A 204 -2.94 -25.89 -10.57
N ASN A 205 -2.16 -26.20 -9.53
CA ASN A 205 -2.66 -26.78 -8.28
C ASN A 205 -3.69 -25.86 -7.60
N ASP A 206 -3.35 -24.58 -7.44
CA ASP A 206 -4.23 -23.56 -6.87
C ASP A 206 -5.56 -23.45 -7.61
N ILE A 207 -5.56 -23.64 -8.94
CA ILE A 207 -6.79 -23.57 -9.74
C ILE A 207 -7.66 -24.81 -9.56
N LEU A 208 -7.04 -26.00 -9.53
CA LEU A 208 -7.77 -27.26 -9.36
C LEU A 208 -8.41 -27.38 -7.98
N ASN A 209 -7.77 -26.80 -6.97
CA ASN A 209 -8.20 -26.83 -5.58
C ASN A 209 -8.93 -25.56 -5.14
N ASP A 210 -9.40 -24.72 -6.07
CA ASP A 210 -10.18 -23.53 -5.72
C ASP A 210 -11.53 -23.92 -5.09
N GLU A 211 -11.60 -23.77 -3.76
CA GLU A 211 -12.76 -24.08 -2.92
C GLU A 211 -14.02 -23.31 -3.33
N ASN A 212 -13.86 -22.16 -3.99
CA ASN A 212 -15.00 -21.33 -4.40
C ASN A 212 -15.64 -21.79 -5.73
N GLN A 213 -15.02 -22.72 -6.47
CA GLN A 213 -15.43 -23.18 -7.80
C GLN A 213 -15.75 -22.05 -8.80
N LYS A 214 -15.18 -20.85 -8.60
CA LYS A 214 -15.48 -19.68 -9.45
C LYS A 214 -14.67 -19.70 -10.75
N ILE A 215 -13.62 -20.51 -10.82
CA ILE A 215 -12.65 -20.50 -11.91
C ILE A 215 -13.17 -21.31 -13.10
N LYS A 216 -13.69 -20.59 -14.10
CA LYS A 216 -14.24 -21.18 -15.34
C LYS A 216 -13.18 -21.60 -16.36
N TYR A 217 -11.89 -21.29 -16.16
CA TYR A 217 -10.86 -21.48 -17.20
C TYR A 217 -10.56 -22.93 -17.56
N LEU A 218 -10.90 -23.88 -16.69
CA LEU A 218 -10.84 -25.31 -17.00
C LEU A 218 -12.10 -25.82 -17.70
N SER A 219 -13.15 -24.99 -17.77
CA SER A 219 -14.40 -25.36 -18.42
C SER A 219 -14.24 -25.51 -19.92
N TRP A 220 -15.11 -26.32 -20.44
CA TRP A 220 -15.17 -26.71 -21.82
C TRP A 220 -15.48 -25.52 -22.75
N SER A 221 -16.25 -24.54 -22.29
CA SER A 221 -16.57 -23.34 -23.06
C SER A 221 -15.34 -22.47 -23.25
N ILE A 222 -14.53 -22.30 -22.20
CA ILE A 222 -13.32 -21.48 -22.27
C ILE A 222 -12.23 -22.18 -23.10
N GLN A 223 -12.14 -23.52 -23.04
CA GLN A 223 -11.26 -24.27 -23.95
C GLN A 223 -11.60 -24.00 -25.43
N ASN A 224 -12.89 -23.96 -25.78
CA ASN A 224 -13.31 -23.69 -27.15
C ASN A 224 -13.01 -22.25 -27.57
N GLU A 225 -13.18 -21.29 -26.68
CA GLU A 225 -12.81 -19.89 -26.93
C GLU A 225 -11.30 -19.74 -27.19
N LEU A 226 -10.46 -20.39 -26.38
CA LEU A 226 -9.01 -20.40 -26.61
C LEU A 226 -8.64 -21.03 -27.96
N LEU A 227 -9.30 -22.12 -28.35
CA LEU A 227 -9.08 -22.75 -29.66
C LEU A 227 -9.48 -21.82 -30.81
N ASP A 228 -10.61 -21.12 -30.68
CA ASP A 228 -11.09 -20.18 -31.70
C ASP A 228 -10.11 -19.01 -31.89
N ILE A 229 -9.60 -18.46 -30.79
CA ILE A 229 -8.58 -17.40 -30.81
C ILE A 229 -7.30 -17.90 -31.48
N LEU A 230 -6.79 -19.07 -31.07
CA LEU A 230 -5.57 -19.66 -31.66
C LEU A 230 -5.74 -19.98 -33.15
N SER A 231 -6.90 -20.51 -33.53
CA SER A 231 -7.24 -20.82 -34.93
C SER A 231 -7.31 -19.56 -35.79
N THR A 232 -7.93 -18.51 -35.26
CA THR A 232 -8.04 -17.20 -35.93
C THR A 232 -6.66 -16.58 -36.14
N GLU A 233 -5.82 -16.57 -35.11
CA GLU A 233 -4.46 -16.03 -35.20
C GLU A 233 -3.60 -16.84 -36.19
N LEU A 234 -3.68 -18.17 -36.14
CA LEU A 234 -2.99 -19.05 -37.09
C LEU A 234 -3.43 -18.76 -38.53
N ARG A 235 -4.73 -18.60 -38.77
CA ARG A 235 -5.26 -18.25 -40.09
C ARG A 235 -4.73 -16.90 -40.56
N HIS A 236 -4.68 -15.90 -39.68
CA HIS A 236 -4.10 -14.60 -40.02
C HIS A 236 -2.62 -14.72 -40.40
N LEU A 237 -1.83 -15.55 -39.70
CA LEU A 237 -0.42 -15.78 -40.00
C LEU A 237 -0.16 -16.54 -41.31
N ILE A 238 -1.11 -17.38 -41.76
CA ILE A 238 -0.97 -18.17 -42.98
C ILE A 238 -1.55 -17.43 -44.20
N CYS A 239 -2.62 -16.67 -44.01
CA CYS A 239 -3.36 -16.01 -45.09
C CYS A 239 -2.94 -14.56 -45.35
N ASN A 240 -2.19 -13.93 -44.44
CA ASN A 240 -1.50 -12.65 -44.66
C ASN A 240 0.01 -12.89 -44.84
#